data_AF-A0AAU8M8G9-F1
#
_entry.id   AF-A0AAU8M8G9-F1
#
_cell.length_a   1.000
_cell.length_b   1.000
_cell.length_c   1.000
_cell.angle_alpha   90.00
_cell.angle_beta   90.00
_cell.angle_gamma   90.00
#
_symmetry.space_group_name_H-M   'P 1'
#
loop_
_entity.id
_entity.type
_entity.pdbx_description
1 polymer ?
#
loop_
_entity_poly.entity_id
_entity_poly.type
_entity_poly.pdbx_seq_one_letter_code
_entity_poly.pdbx_strand_id
1 'polypeptide(L)'
;MAMVFCRGCAKEIHETALNCPQCGASQFPATPVKQLQENGSPWMAITSLVLGILCSLALFDDGEWDLETIVGLGMCSVAGLALGIVSINKKMPGYGIAIAGTVLSAVSLLVFFGLIVN
;
A
#
# COMPACT_ATOMS: atom_id res chain seq x y z
N MET A 1 -0.24 -24.28 -34.92
CA MET A 1 1.13 -23.76 -34.74
C MET A 1 1.13 -22.35 -35.30
N ALA A 2 1.05 -21.35 -34.42
CA ALA A 2 0.99 -19.94 -34.84
C ALA A 2 2.43 -19.40 -34.87
N MET A 3 2.87 -18.91 -36.03
CA MET A 3 4.14 -18.19 -36.10
C MET A 3 3.95 -16.80 -35.47
N VAL A 4 4.86 -16.42 -34.57
CA VAL A 4 4.84 -15.09 -33.94
C VAL A 4 5.93 -14.23 -34.59
N PHE A 5 5.69 -12.94 -34.70
CA PHE A 5 6.67 -12.01 -35.27
C PHE A 5 7.51 -11.38 -34.17
N CYS A 6 8.81 -11.25 -34.43
CA CYS A 6 9.75 -10.60 -33.53
C CYS A 6 9.39 -9.12 -33.32
N ARG A 7 9.28 -8.67 -32.06
CA ARG A 7 8.97 -7.26 -31.71
C ARG A 7 10.07 -6.26 -32.05
N GLY A 8 11.29 -6.72 -32.36
CA GLY A 8 12.42 -5.85 -32.70
C GLY A 8 12.61 -5.69 -34.21
N CYS A 9 12.68 -6.80 -34.94
CA CYS A 9 13.01 -6.80 -36.38
C CYS A 9 11.87 -7.29 -37.28
N ALA A 10 10.67 -7.53 -36.74
CA ALA A 10 9.47 -7.96 -37.47
C ALA A 10 9.62 -9.25 -38.31
N LYS A 11 10.63 -10.08 -38.03
CA LYS A 11 10.80 -11.38 -38.68
C LYS A 11 10.02 -12.46 -37.98
N GLU A 12 9.56 -13.44 -38.74
CA GLU A 12 8.92 -14.64 -38.22
C GLU A 12 9.89 -15.41 -37.30
N ILE A 13 9.39 -15.79 -36.14
CA ILE A 13 10.11 -16.56 -35.14
C ILE A 13 9.19 -17.66 -34.61
N HIS A 14 9.81 -18.72 -34.08
CA HIS A 14 9.06 -19.78 -33.41
C HIS A 14 8.40 -19.24 -32.13
N GLU A 15 7.20 -19.72 -31.82
CA GLU A 15 6.42 -19.30 -30.64
C GLU A 15 7.17 -19.50 -29.30
N THR A 16 8.12 -20.43 -29.26
CA THR A 16 8.95 -20.73 -28.08
C THR A 16 10.28 -19.96 -28.04
N ALA A 17 10.58 -19.10 -29.02
CA ALA A 17 11.86 -18.41 -29.09
C ALA A 17 11.94 -17.28 -28.05
N LEU A 18 12.71 -17.47 -26.96
CA LEU A 18 12.95 -16.45 -25.93
C LEU A 18 13.60 -15.18 -26.48
N ASN A 19 14.51 -15.36 -27.44
CA ASN A 19 15.28 -14.30 -28.08
C ASN A 19 15.22 -14.50 -29.59
N CYS A 20 15.16 -13.40 -30.32
CA CYS A 20 15.25 -13.46 -31.78
C CYS A 20 16.69 -13.83 -32.20
N PRO A 21 16.90 -14.89 -33.00
CA PRO A 21 18.25 -15.28 -33.45
C PRO A 21 18.88 -14.25 -34.41
N GLN A 22 18.08 -13.37 -35.03
CA GLN A 22 18.58 -12.38 -35.98
C GLN A 22 18.92 -11.02 -35.36
N CYS A 23 18.18 -10.55 -34.37
CA CYS A 23 18.40 -9.22 -33.78
C CYS A 23 18.70 -9.25 -32.27
N GLY A 24 18.63 -10.43 -31.64
CA GLY A 24 18.86 -10.60 -30.20
C GLY A 24 17.72 -10.11 -29.30
N ALA A 25 16.69 -9.45 -29.85
CA ALA A 25 15.59 -8.90 -29.05
C ALA A 25 14.86 -9.99 -28.26
N SER A 26 14.67 -9.77 -26.95
CA SER A 26 13.88 -10.65 -26.08
C SER A 26 12.40 -10.56 -26.44
N GLN A 27 11.74 -11.70 -26.59
CA GLN A 27 10.34 -11.80 -27.00
C GLN A 27 9.38 -12.02 -25.84
N PHE A 28 9.91 -12.07 -24.61
CA PHE A 28 9.09 -12.13 -23.42
C PHE A 28 8.11 -10.94 -23.41
N PRO A 29 6.80 -11.20 -23.24
CA PRO A 29 5.92 -10.13 -22.82
C PRO A 29 6.48 -9.61 -21.50
N ALA A 30 6.66 -8.29 -21.39
CA ALA A 30 6.86 -7.65 -20.10
C ALA A 30 5.78 -8.22 -19.19
N THR A 31 6.19 -9.04 -18.21
CA THR A 31 5.25 -9.59 -17.25
C THR A 31 4.49 -8.38 -16.71
N PRO A 32 3.15 -8.32 -16.85
CA PRO A 32 2.41 -7.19 -16.30
C PRO A 32 2.88 -7.08 -14.86
N VAL A 33 3.32 -5.87 -14.49
CA VAL A 33 3.82 -5.53 -13.17
C VAL A 33 2.98 -6.32 -12.19
N LYS A 34 3.62 -7.28 -11.52
CA LYS A 34 3.01 -8.16 -10.55
C LYS A 34 2.32 -7.29 -9.50
N GLN A 35 1.07 -6.90 -9.74
CA GLN A 35 0.07 -6.83 -8.70
C GLN A 35 -0.13 -8.28 -8.27
N LEU A 36 0.87 -8.83 -7.58
CA LEU A 36 0.72 -9.98 -6.70
C LEU A 36 -0.14 -9.48 -5.53
N GLN A 37 -1.41 -9.27 -5.85
CA GLN A 37 -2.50 -9.48 -4.95
C GLN A 37 -2.47 -10.97 -4.62
N GLU A 38 -1.60 -11.35 -3.68
CA GLU A 38 -1.73 -12.63 -2.99
C GLU A 38 -3.14 -12.69 -2.41
N ASN A 39 -3.75 -13.87 -2.46
CA ASN A 39 -5.15 -14.21 -2.17
C ASN A 39 -5.64 -13.90 -0.73
N GLY A 40 -5.00 -13.01 0.03
CA GLY A 40 -5.49 -12.52 1.31
C GLY A 40 -6.24 -11.19 1.16
N SER A 41 -7.35 -11.05 1.87
CA SER A 41 -8.06 -9.77 1.96
C SER A 41 -7.16 -8.71 2.61
N PRO A 42 -6.91 -7.54 1.98
CA PRO A 42 -6.09 -6.46 2.55
C PRO A 42 -6.81 -5.67 3.65
N TRP A 43 -7.83 -6.26 4.29
CA TRP A 43 -8.73 -5.59 5.22
C TRP A 43 -7.99 -4.90 6.37
N MET A 44 -6.94 -5.52 6.92
CA MET A 44 -6.16 -4.91 8.03
C MET A 44 -5.35 -3.68 7.58
N ALA A 45 -4.86 -3.66 6.34
CA ALA A 45 -4.17 -2.50 5.79
C ALA A 45 -5.15 -1.36 5.51
N ILE A 46 -6.34 -1.70 5.00
CA ILE A 46 -7.42 -0.74 4.75
C ILE A 46 -7.94 -0.15 6.06
N THR A 47 -8.18 -0.95 7.09
CA THR A 47 -8.67 -0.44 8.39
C THR A 47 -7.65 0.46 9.06
N SER A 48 -6.35 0.11 9.03
CA SER A 48 -5.27 0.99 9.50
C SER A 48 -5.24 2.33 8.75
N LEU A 49 -5.39 2.30 7.42
CA LEU A 49 -5.44 3.51 6.60
C LEU A 49 -6.65 4.39 6.95
N VAL A 50 -7.85 3.81 7.03
CA VAL A 50 -9.09 4.56 7.33
C VAL A 50 -9.01 5.18 8.71
N LEU A 51 -8.53 4.44 9.72
CA LEU A 51 -8.32 4.96 11.07
C LEU A 51 -7.33 6.14 11.09
N GLY A 52 -6.21 6.02 10.39
CA GLY A 52 -5.24 7.12 10.26
C GLY A 52 -5.82 8.35 9.58
N ILE A 53 -6.60 8.17 8.51
CA ILE A 53 -7.27 9.27 7.79
C ILE A 53 -8.28 9.97 8.70
N LEU A 54 -9.13 9.23 9.40
CA LEU A 54 -10.10 9.81 10.33
C LEU A 54 -9.41 10.62 11.43
N CYS A 55 -8.32 10.10 12.00
CA CYS A 55 -7.54 10.82 13.02
C CYS A 55 -6.89 12.08 12.47
N SER A 56 -6.40 12.06 11.23
CA SER A 56 -5.79 13.23 10.60
C SER A 56 -6.82 14.28 10.19
N LEU A 57 -7.97 13.86 9.67
CA LEU A 57 -9.06 14.78 9.32
C LEU A 57 -9.62 15.46 10.55
N ALA A 58 -9.70 14.76 11.69
CA ALA A 58 -10.09 15.37 12.95
C ALA A 58 -9.17 16.55 13.31
N LEU A 59 -7.86 16.49 13.07
CA LEU A 59 -6.95 17.60 13.40
C LEU A 59 -7.25 18.92 12.68
N PHE A 60 -8.06 18.92 11.62
CA PHE A 60 -8.51 20.13 10.91
C PHE A 60 -9.87 20.66 11.39
N ASP A 61 -10.47 20.02 12.40
CA ASP A 61 -11.72 20.47 13.02
C ASP A 61 -11.43 21.60 14.01
N ASP A 62 -12.02 22.78 13.79
CA ASP A 62 -11.89 23.96 14.67
C ASP A 62 -12.82 23.90 15.90
N GLY A 63 -13.41 22.74 16.19
CA GLY A 63 -14.31 22.55 17.32
C GLY A 63 -13.58 22.53 18.67
N GLU A 64 -14.28 22.88 19.75
CA GLU A 64 -13.78 22.64 21.11
C GLU A 64 -13.81 21.14 21.40
N TRP A 65 -12.64 20.60 21.78
CA TRP A 65 -12.47 19.18 22.06
C TRP A 65 -12.42 18.92 23.56
N ASP A 66 -13.40 18.16 24.04
CA ASP A 66 -13.34 17.61 25.40
C ASP A 66 -12.23 16.55 25.52
N LEU A 67 -11.73 16.35 26.75
CA LEU A 67 -10.67 15.38 27.04
C LEU A 67 -11.08 13.96 26.64
N GLU A 68 -12.36 13.60 26.81
CA GLU A 68 -12.91 12.30 26.38
C GLU A 68 -12.74 12.09 24.87
N THR A 69 -12.95 13.14 24.07
CA THR A 69 -12.80 13.12 22.61
C THR A 69 -11.33 12.96 22.21
N ILE A 70 -10.43 13.72 22.83
CA ILE A 70 -8.98 13.65 22.57
C ILE A 70 -8.44 12.26 22.89
N VAL A 71 -8.81 11.71 24.05
CA VAL A 71 -8.39 10.37 24.47
C VAL A 71 -8.98 9.30 23.55
N GLY A 72 -10.25 9.41 23.14
CA GLY A 72 -10.88 8.49 22.20
C GLY A 72 -10.19 8.46 20.83
N LEU A 73 -9.86 9.63 20.28
CA LEU A 73 -9.09 9.76 19.04
C LEU A 73 -7.67 9.21 19.18
N GLY A 74 -7.02 9.45 20.32
CA GLY A 74 -5.74 8.86 20.67
C GLY A 74 -5.77 7.33 20.65
N MET A 75 -6.80 6.71 21.25
CA MET A 75 -6.97 5.25 21.23
C MET A 75 -7.16 4.69 19.81
N CYS A 76 -7.95 5.37 18.97
CA CYS A 76 -8.11 5.02 17.56
C CYS A 76 -6.77 5.07 16.81
N SER A 77 -5.95 6.09 17.09
CA SER A 77 -4.63 6.23 16.48
C SER A 77 -3.67 5.10 16.90
N VAL A 78 -3.69 4.72 18.18
CA VAL A 78 -2.92 3.56 18.70
C VAL A 78 -3.36 2.26 18.02
N ALA A 79 -4.66 2.04 17.88
CA ALA A 79 -5.19 0.85 17.20
C ALA A 79 -4.79 0.81 15.71
N GLY A 80 -4.91 1.94 15.01
CA GLY A 80 -4.48 2.09 13.61
C GLY A 80 -2.98 1.82 13.43
N LEU A 81 -2.15 2.32 14.35
CA LEU A 81 -0.72 2.09 14.39
C LEU A 81 -0.38 0.61 14.59
N ALA A 82 -1.02 -0.06 15.56
CA ALA A 82 -0.79 -1.47 15.84
C ALA A 82 -1.17 -2.36 14.63
N LEU A 83 -2.33 -2.13 14.02
CA LEU A 83 -2.77 -2.85 12.83
C LEU A 83 -1.86 -2.61 11.63
N GLY A 84 -1.36 -1.38 11.47
CA GLY A 84 -0.37 -1.01 10.46
C GLY A 84 0.95 -1.75 10.64
N ILE A 85 1.51 -1.73 11.85
CA ILE A 85 2.76 -2.41 12.21
C ILE A 85 2.66 -3.93 11.98
N VAL A 86 1.56 -4.56 12.38
CA VAL A 86 1.34 -6.00 12.13
C VAL A 86 1.28 -6.31 10.64
N SER A 87 0.60 -5.45 9.86
CA SER A 87 0.50 -5.60 8.39
C SER A 87 1.87 -5.46 7.71
N ILE A 88 2.72 -4.57 8.20
CA ILE A 88 4.09 -4.34 7.71
C ILE A 88 4.99 -5.53 8.04
N ASN A 89 5.01 -5.95 9.31
CA ASN A 89 5.91 -7.01 9.78
C ASN A 89 5.58 -8.39 9.17
N LYS A 90 4.29 -8.69 8.97
CA LYS A 90 3.85 -9.95 8.35
C LYS A 90 3.85 -9.93 6.83
N LYS A 91 4.28 -8.82 6.19
CA LYS A 91 4.27 -8.63 4.73
C LYS A 91 2.92 -9.02 4.10
N MET A 92 1.83 -8.60 4.76
CA MET A 92 0.48 -8.94 4.33
C MET A 92 0.12 -8.25 3.00
N PRO A 93 -0.85 -8.77 2.24
CA PRO A 93 -1.34 -8.11 1.02
C PRO A 93 -1.80 -6.68 1.34
N GLY A 94 -1.38 -5.73 0.51
CA GLY A 94 -1.61 -4.31 0.77
C GLY A 94 -0.52 -3.62 1.62
N TYR A 95 0.66 -4.23 1.79
CA TYR A 95 1.81 -3.65 2.50
C TYR A 95 2.09 -2.17 2.17
N GLY A 96 2.06 -1.79 0.88
CA GLY A 96 2.28 -0.40 0.46
C GLY A 96 1.24 0.57 1.03
N ILE A 97 -0.01 0.13 1.15
CA ILE A 97 -1.11 0.90 1.72
C ILE A 97 -0.96 0.98 3.24
N ALA A 98 -0.53 -0.11 3.89
CA ALA A 98 -0.28 -0.14 5.33
C ALA A 98 0.81 0.84 5.77
N ILE A 99 1.85 1.06 4.96
CA ILE A 99 2.89 2.07 5.26
C ILE A 99 2.27 3.47 5.37
N ALA A 100 1.44 3.86 4.41
CA ALA A 100 0.79 5.16 4.42
C ALA A 100 -0.10 5.33 5.66
N GLY A 101 -0.92 4.32 5.98
CA GLY A 101 -1.75 4.33 7.20
C GLY A 101 -0.94 4.43 8.48
N THR A 102 0.17 3.68 8.59
CA THR A 102 1.03 3.67 9.78
C THR A 102 1.71 5.04 10.00
N VAL A 103 2.21 5.67 8.94
CA VAL A 103 2.82 7.01 9.02
C VAL A 103 1.78 8.03 9.46
N LEU A 104 0.58 7.96 8.91
CA LEU A 104 -0.50 8.89 9.21
C LEU A 104 -0.97 8.76 10.68
N SER A 105 -1.16 7.54 11.18
CA SER A 105 -1.45 7.30 12.59
C SER A 105 -0.31 7.76 13.51
N ALA A 106 0.95 7.52 13.14
CA ALA A 106 2.09 7.96 13.96
C ALA A 106 2.13 9.49 14.12
N VAL A 107 1.89 10.24 13.03
CA VAL A 107 1.84 11.71 13.06
C VAL A 107 0.67 12.17 13.93
N SER A 108 -0.54 11.64 13.73
CA SER A 108 -1.70 12.00 14.56
C SER A 108 -1.48 11.71 16.04
N LEU A 109 -0.85 10.56 16.37
CA LEU A 109 -0.57 10.18 17.76
C LEU A 109 0.37 11.17 18.44
N LEU A 110 1.42 11.63 17.74
CA LEU A 110 2.34 12.65 18.28
C LEU A 110 1.61 13.97 18.56
N VAL A 111 0.69 14.38 17.69
CA VAL A 111 -0.10 15.61 17.88
C VAL A 111 -1.04 15.46 19.09
N PHE A 112 -1.79 14.35 19.19
CA PHE A 112 -2.67 14.13 20.34
C PHE A 112 -1.88 14.05 21.66
N PHE A 113 -0.69 13.44 21.67
CA PHE A 113 0.17 13.43 22.85
C PHE A 113 0.59 14.85 23.25
N GLY A 114 0.92 15.71 22.28
CA GLY A 114 1.22 17.13 22.52
C GLY A 114 0.03 17.88 23.12
N LEU A 115 -1.19 17.65 22.62
CA LEU A 115 -2.41 18.26 23.12
C LEU A 115 -2.78 17.82 24.55
N ILE A 116 -2.45 16.58 24.94
CA ILE A 116 -2.72 16.07 26.30
C ILE A 116 -1.74 16.67 27.33
N VAL A 117 -0.50 16.94 26.91
CA VAL A 117 0.56 17.41 27.82
C VAL A 117 0.52 18.93 28.03
N ASN A 118 -0.03 19.68 27.07
CA ASN A 118 -0.11 21.14 27.09
C ASN A 118 -1.38 21.65 27.78
#